data_AF-A0A2E4SUI5-F1
#
_entry.id   AF-A0A2E4SUI5-F1
#
_cell.length_a   1.000
_cell.length_b   1.000
_cell.length_c   1.000
_cell.angle_alpha   90.00
_cell.angle_beta   90.00
_cell.angle_gamma   90.00
#
_symmetry.space_group_name_H-M   'P 1'
#
loop_
_entity.id
_entity.type
_entity.pdbx_description
1 polymer ?
#
loop_
_entity_poly.entity_id
_entity_poly.type
_entity_poly.pdbx_seq_one_letter_code
_entity_poly.pdbx_strand_id
1 'polypeptide(L)'
;MPIVVGLSLYDLLEGDGSVRPGPAEGRVAAESATPTVDAPVPTGSVGAGTGATVGTWRGRDHARPGGLGVAVVAHGILTVAVVVAVNAAGDIGDPATSTAVADGVFRGWPDSGDLFTAPPVAGAEAGSRGNTTIGAVVTDADLTKGECLLLAQSAHDGLARAVFPPHMRSDGDAFVAAATGTVPRGNGDGGADLDVLRVLTVAAVEQAVVRAC
;
A
#
# COMPACT_ATOMS: atom_id res chain seq x y z
N MET A 1 26.67 -5.52 9.70
CA MET A 1 25.30 -5.65 10.23
C MET A 1 24.32 -5.33 9.11
N PRO A 2 23.52 -6.28 8.61
CA PRO A 2 22.45 -5.97 7.65
C PRO A 2 21.31 -5.22 8.35
N ILE A 3 20.76 -4.20 7.70
CA ILE A 3 19.57 -3.45 8.17
C ILE A 3 18.41 -3.86 7.28
N VAL A 4 17.37 -4.44 7.87
CA VAL A 4 16.17 -4.90 7.17
C VAL A 4 14.96 -4.23 7.81
N VAL A 5 14.22 -3.46 7.03
CA VAL A 5 12.95 -2.87 7.46
C VAL A 5 11.83 -3.87 7.16
N GLY A 6 11.06 -4.24 8.19
CA GLY A 6 9.91 -5.14 8.06
C GLY A 6 8.60 -4.39 8.28
N LEU A 7 7.60 -4.69 7.47
CA LEU A 7 6.21 -4.25 7.61
C LEU A 7 5.30 -5.49 7.59
N SER A 8 4.14 -5.41 8.23
CA SER A 8 3.18 -6.52 8.29
C SER A 8 1.76 -6.03 8.10
N LEU A 9 0.94 -6.83 7.42
CA LEU A 9 -0.50 -6.62 7.35
C LEU A 9 -1.26 -7.69 8.13
N TYR A 10 -2.53 -7.42 8.45
CA TYR A 10 -3.38 -8.33 9.21
C TYR A 10 -4.28 -9.14 8.26
N ASP A 11 -3.95 -10.41 8.03
CA ASP A 11 -4.67 -11.34 7.17
C ASP A 11 -5.19 -12.58 7.91
N LEU A 12 -5.12 -12.60 9.25
CA LEU A 12 -5.42 -13.78 10.08
C LEU A 12 -6.87 -14.29 9.99
N LEU A 13 -7.73 -13.56 9.29
CA LEU A 13 -9.15 -13.86 9.10
C LEU A 13 -9.44 -14.53 7.77
N GLU A 14 -8.42 -14.63 6.91
CA GLU A 14 -8.48 -15.35 5.65
C GLU A 14 -7.75 -16.69 5.80
N GLY A 15 -8.47 -17.79 5.59
CA GLY A 15 -7.91 -19.14 5.75
C GLY A 15 -7.65 -19.53 7.22
N ASP A 16 -6.49 -20.15 7.48
CA ASP A 16 -6.07 -20.58 8.82
C ASP A 16 -5.13 -19.54 9.44
N GLY A 17 -5.65 -18.69 10.32
CA GLY A 17 -4.89 -17.64 11.03
C GLY A 17 -3.80 -18.13 12.01
N SER A 18 -3.65 -19.45 12.18
CA SER A 18 -2.49 -20.03 12.88
C SER A 18 -1.27 -20.18 11.97
N VAL A 19 -1.45 -20.17 10.64
CA VAL A 19 -0.38 -20.22 9.64
C VAL A 19 0.09 -18.80 9.34
N ARG A 20 1.37 -18.50 9.59
CA ARG A 20 1.95 -17.15 9.45
C ARG A 20 3.37 -17.22 8.87
N PRO A 21 3.79 -16.25 8.04
CA PRO A 21 5.16 -16.19 7.54
C PRO A 21 6.18 -16.12 8.68
N GLY A 22 7.20 -16.97 8.62
CA GLY A 22 8.32 -16.98 9.54
C GLY A 22 9.66 -16.70 8.84
N PRO A 23 10.78 -16.95 9.54
CA PRO A 23 12.12 -16.72 8.99
C PRO A 23 12.42 -17.51 7.70
N ALA A 24 11.81 -18.69 7.54
CA ALA A 24 12.01 -19.53 6.37
C ALA A 24 11.34 -18.92 5.13
N GLU A 25 10.09 -18.49 5.27
CA GLU A 25 9.31 -17.83 4.21
C GLU A 25 9.97 -16.51 3.81
N GLY A 26 10.47 -15.73 4.78
CA GLY A 26 11.24 -14.52 4.50
C GLY A 26 12.53 -14.79 3.72
N ARG A 27 13.23 -15.89 4.01
CA ARG A 27 14.41 -16.32 3.24
C ARG A 27 14.02 -16.71 1.82
N VAL A 28 12.99 -17.53 1.64
CA VAL A 28 12.51 -17.95 0.31
C VAL A 28 12.11 -16.74 -0.52
N ALA A 29 11.42 -15.76 0.07
CA ALA A 29 11.05 -14.53 -0.61
C ALA A 29 12.30 -13.73 -1.05
N ALA A 30 13.31 -13.61 -0.20
CA ALA A 30 14.55 -12.92 -0.52
C ALA A 30 15.36 -13.64 -1.62
N GLU A 31 15.43 -14.98 -1.57
CA GLU A 31 16.11 -15.80 -2.58
C GLU A 31 15.37 -15.82 -3.93
N SER A 32 14.04 -15.63 -3.91
CA SER A 32 13.20 -15.54 -5.11
C SER A 32 13.27 -14.16 -5.79
N ALA A 33 13.82 -13.15 -5.11
CA ALA A 33 14.00 -11.83 -5.69
C ALA A 33 15.03 -11.89 -6.82
N THR A 34 14.60 -11.60 -8.05
CA THR A 34 15.45 -11.65 -9.23
C THR A 34 16.16 -10.31 -9.46
N PRO A 35 17.46 -10.31 -9.82
CA PRO A 35 18.16 -9.10 -10.26
C PRO A 35 17.83 -8.71 -11.71
N THR A 36 17.03 -9.51 -12.42
CA THR A 36 16.71 -9.27 -13.83
C THR A 36 15.68 -8.16 -13.98
N VAL A 37 16.09 -7.06 -14.63
CA VAL A 37 15.30 -5.83 -14.82
C VAL A 37 13.98 -6.07 -15.57
N ASP A 38 13.94 -7.05 -16.48
CA ASP A 38 12.77 -7.31 -17.34
C ASP A 38 11.88 -8.47 -16.87
N ALA A 39 12.17 -9.07 -15.70
CA ALA A 39 11.36 -10.16 -15.20
C ALA A 39 9.99 -9.62 -14.71
N PRO A 40 8.86 -10.22 -15.13
CA PRO A 40 7.56 -9.80 -14.64
C PRO A 40 7.47 -10.04 -13.13
N VAL A 41 7.08 -9.00 -12.39
CA VAL A 41 6.82 -9.13 -10.95
C VAL A 41 5.39 -9.67 -10.77
N PRO A 42 5.20 -10.81 -10.08
CA PRO A 42 3.87 -11.33 -9.80
C PRO A 42 3.02 -10.32 -9.01
N THR A 43 1.74 -10.19 -9.37
CA THR A 43 0.75 -9.32 -8.70
C THR A 43 -0.49 -10.12 -8.30
N GLY A 44 -1.36 -9.55 -7.46
CA GLY A 44 -2.57 -10.18 -6.95
C GLY A 44 -2.31 -11.02 -5.68
N SER A 45 -2.95 -12.18 -5.57
CA SER A 45 -2.84 -13.07 -4.40
C SER A 45 -1.51 -13.85 -4.39
N VAL A 46 -0.42 -13.12 -4.14
CA VAL A 46 0.96 -13.64 -4.08
C VAL A 46 1.73 -12.97 -2.96
N GLY A 47 2.65 -13.71 -2.32
CA GLY A 47 3.49 -13.18 -1.25
C GLY A 47 2.66 -12.52 -0.14
N ALA A 48 2.99 -11.29 0.23
CA ALA A 48 2.25 -10.52 1.23
C ALA A 48 0.79 -10.23 0.82
N GLY A 49 0.44 -10.31 -0.46
CA GLY A 49 -0.93 -10.13 -0.96
C GLY A 49 -1.81 -11.37 -0.84
N THR A 50 -1.29 -12.53 -0.41
CA THR A 50 -2.01 -13.81 -0.49
C THR A 50 -3.34 -13.80 0.27
N GLY A 51 -3.33 -13.33 1.53
CA GLY A 51 -4.54 -13.21 2.37
C GLY A 51 -5.10 -11.79 2.47
N ALA A 52 -4.72 -10.90 1.54
CA ALA A 52 -5.12 -9.49 1.61
C ALA A 52 -6.58 -9.28 1.18
N THR A 53 -7.29 -8.37 1.84
CA THR A 53 -8.69 -8.02 1.56
C THR A 53 -8.93 -6.52 1.56
N VAL A 54 -9.93 -6.06 0.80
CA VAL A 54 -10.32 -4.65 0.71
C VAL A 54 -11.83 -4.47 0.92
N GLY A 55 -12.28 -3.24 1.21
CA GLY A 55 -13.71 -2.90 1.31
C GLY A 55 -14.40 -3.42 2.57
N THR A 56 -13.65 -3.76 3.62
CA THR A 56 -14.18 -4.33 4.88
C THR A 56 -14.91 -3.29 5.75
N TRP A 57 -14.80 -2.00 5.45
CA TRP A 57 -15.35 -0.91 6.26
C TRP A 57 -16.88 -0.86 6.34
N ARG A 58 -17.57 -1.56 5.43
CA ARG A 58 -19.04 -1.76 5.48
C ARG A 58 -19.45 -3.08 6.14
N GLY A 59 -18.49 -3.78 6.74
CA GLY A 59 -18.64 -5.15 7.24
C GLY A 59 -17.95 -6.15 6.33
N ARG A 60 -17.54 -7.29 6.91
CA ARG A 60 -16.76 -8.32 6.19
C ARG A 60 -17.52 -8.98 5.04
N ASP A 61 -18.84 -8.93 5.04
CA ASP A 61 -19.66 -9.43 3.90
C ASP A 61 -19.41 -8.62 2.61
N HIS A 62 -18.83 -7.43 2.73
CA HIS A 62 -18.41 -6.59 1.60
C HIS A 62 -16.94 -6.78 1.20
N ALA A 63 -16.19 -7.62 1.92
CA ALA A 63 -14.78 -7.87 1.65
C ALA A 63 -14.59 -8.39 0.23
N ARG A 64 -13.58 -7.85 -0.45
CA ARG A 64 -13.12 -8.31 -1.77
C ARG A 64 -11.66 -8.71 -1.68
N PRO A 65 -11.19 -9.58 -2.60
CA PRO A 65 -9.76 -9.86 -2.70
C PRO A 65 -8.97 -8.56 -2.86
N GLY A 66 -7.97 -8.37 -2.01
CA GLY A 66 -6.89 -7.43 -2.22
C GLY A 66 -5.73 -8.10 -2.94
N GLY A 67 -4.52 -7.60 -2.73
CA GLY A 67 -3.33 -8.27 -3.28
C GLY A 67 -2.05 -7.46 -3.25
N LEU A 68 -1.05 -7.98 -3.93
CA LEU A 68 0.21 -7.32 -4.22
C LEU A 68 0.11 -6.55 -5.54
N GLY A 69 0.37 -5.25 -5.51
CA GLY A 69 0.39 -4.37 -6.66
C GLY A 69 1.78 -3.82 -6.94
N VAL A 70 2.07 -3.61 -8.22
CA VAL A 70 3.32 -2.99 -8.68
C VAL A 70 3.03 -1.95 -9.74
N ALA A 71 3.70 -0.81 -9.67
CA ALA A 71 3.71 0.17 -10.75
C ALA A 71 5.08 0.83 -10.86
N VAL A 72 5.42 1.23 -12.09
CA VAL A 72 6.61 2.00 -12.40
C VAL A 72 6.17 3.19 -13.25
N VAL A 73 6.57 4.39 -12.85
CA VAL A 73 6.28 5.63 -13.56
C VAL A 73 7.60 6.37 -13.76
N ALA A 74 7.80 6.97 -14.93
CA ALA A 74 9.03 7.66 -15.27
C ALA A 74 8.75 9.03 -15.90
N HIS A 75 9.67 9.97 -15.69
CA HIS A 75 9.69 11.26 -16.35
C HIS A 75 11.12 11.70 -16.65
N GLY A 76 11.47 11.79 -17.93
CA GLY A 76 12.84 12.07 -18.36
C GLY A 76 13.79 10.97 -17.88
N ILE A 77 14.77 11.35 -17.06
CA ILE A 77 15.76 10.43 -16.50
C ILE A 77 15.35 9.83 -15.14
N LEU A 78 14.19 10.23 -14.60
CA LEU A 78 13.74 9.82 -13.26
C LEU A 78 12.75 8.68 -13.35
N THR A 79 12.92 7.71 -12.47
CA THR A 79 12.04 6.55 -12.32
C THR A 79 11.59 6.42 -10.87
N VAL A 80 10.30 6.12 -10.68
CA VAL A 80 9.74 5.69 -9.39
C VAL A 80 9.04 4.36 -9.59
N ALA A 81 9.48 3.35 -8.84
CA ALA A 81 8.86 2.04 -8.74
C ALA A 81 8.19 1.88 -7.37
N VAL A 82 7.01 1.28 -7.36
CA VAL A 82 6.23 1.00 -6.15
C VAL A 82 5.87 -0.47 -6.13
N VAL A 83 6.04 -1.10 -4.98
CA VAL A 83 5.40 -2.37 -4.61
C VAL A 83 4.56 -2.15 -3.37
N VAL A 84 3.31 -2.63 -3.38
CA VAL A 84 2.35 -2.42 -2.29
C VAL A 84 1.51 -3.67 -2.07
N ALA A 85 1.34 -4.10 -0.84
CA ALA A 85 0.35 -5.10 -0.45
C ALA A 85 -0.87 -4.38 0.14
N VAL A 86 -2.03 -4.58 -0.48
CA VAL A 86 -3.26 -3.81 -0.24
C VAL A 86 -4.24 -4.66 0.55
N ASN A 87 -4.30 -4.42 1.87
CA ASN A 87 -5.28 -5.00 2.77
C ASN A 87 -6.07 -3.89 3.46
N ALA A 88 -6.76 -3.05 2.69
CA ALA A 88 -7.35 -1.79 3.15
C ALA A 88 -8.75 -1.98 3.76
N ALA A 89 -9.11 -1.16 4.74
CA ALA A 89 -10.50 -1.09 5.17
C ALA A 89 -11.40 -0.52 4.06
N GLY A 90 -10.93 0.53 3.39
CA GLY A 90 -11.64 1.26 2.33
C GLY A 90 -11.81 0.50 1.01
N ASP A 91 -12.61 1.07 0.12
CA ASP A 91 -12.77 0.59 -1.26
C ASP A 91 -11.65 1.09 -2.16
N ILE A 92 -11.31 0.29 -3.17
CA ILE A 92 -10.32 0.65 -4.18
C ILE A 92 -11.01 1.25 -5.40
N GLY A 93 -10.56 2.44 -5.82
CA GLY A 93 -10.87 3.03 -7.12
C GLY A 93 -12.33 3.47 -7.35
N ASP A 94 -13.17 3.52 -6.32
CA ASP A 94 -14.56 3.96 -6.43
C ASP A 94 -14.77 5.42 -5.95
N PRO A 95 -14.72 6.42 -6.85
CA PRO A 95 -15.01 7.81 -6.48
C PRO A 95 -16.49 8.03 -6.18
N ALA A 96 -17.40 7.16 -6.63
CA ALA A 96 -18.84 7.36 -6.46
C ALA A 96 -19.25 7.31 -5.00
N THR A 97 -18.56 6.49 -4.21
CA THR A 97 -18.74 6.44 -2.75
C THR A 97 -18.37 7.79 -2.10
N SER A 98 -17.23 8.38 -2.48
CA SER A 98 -16.82 9.70 -1.96
C SER A 98 -17.80 10.81 -2.35
N THR A 99 -18.28 10.81 -3.60
CA THR A 99 -19.29 11.78 -4.06
C THR A 99 -20.60 11.61 -3.30
N ALA A 100 -21.08 10.37 -3.14
CA ALA A 100 -22.31 10.10 -2.42
C ALA A 100 -22.24 10.60 -0.97
N VAL A 101 -21.12 10.36 -0.26
CA VAL A 101 -20.92 10.87 1.10
C VAL A 101 -20.92 12.40 1.14
N ALA A 102 -20.26 13.07 0.19
CA ALA A 102 -20.28 14.53 0.09
C ALA A 102 -21.69 15.10 -0.13
N ASP A 103 -22.55 14.35 -0.83
CA ASP A 103 -23.96 14.67 -1.05
C ASP A 103 -24.89 14.25 0.11
N GLY A 104 -24.33 13.74 1.22
CA GLY A 104 -25.09 13.27 2.39
C GLY A 104 -25.74 11.90 2.23
N VAL A 105 -25.34 11.12 1.21
CA VAL A 105 -25.86 9.79 0.89
C VAL A 105 -24.87 8.72 1.34
N PHE A 106 -25.22 7.99 2.40
CA PHE A 106 -24.40 6.94 2.99
C PHE A 106 -24.83 5.54 2.52
N ARG A 107 -24.48 5.17 1.28
CA ARG A 107 -24.86 3.87 0.68
C ARG A 107 -24.06 2.70 1.30
N GLY A 108 -24.77 1.65 1.71
CA GLY A 108 -24.15 0.46 2.30
C GLY A 108 -23.49 0.71 3.66
N TRP A 109 -23.84 1.81 4.32
CA TRP A 109 -23.36 2.08 5.67
C TRP A 109 -23.89 1.01 6.63
N PRO A 110 -23.09 0.53 7.60
CA PRO A 110 -23.58 -0.38 8.63
C PRO A 110 -24.80 0.19 9.35
N ASP A 111 -25.89 -0.58 9.44
CA ASP A 111 -27.15 -0.16 10.08
C ASP A 111 -26.97 0.28 11.55
N SER A 112 -25.93 -0.21 12.21
CA SER A 112 -25.56 0.16 13.59
C SER A 112 -25.06 1.61 13.72
N GLY A 113 -24.74 2.27 12.60
CA GLY A 113 -24.08 3.58 12.58
C GLY A 113 -22.62 3.55 13.05
N ASP A 114 -22.11 2.37 13.41
CA ASP A 114 -20.87 2.22 14.15
C ASP A 114 -19.87 1.41 13.32
N LEU A 115 -19.07 2.13 12.52
CA LEU A 115 -18.11 1.57 11.57
C LEU A 115 -17.00 0.71 12.22
N PHE A 116 -16.86 0.76 13.56
CA PHE A 116 -15.63 0.33 14.24
C PHE A 116 -15.83 -0.48 15.53
N THR A 117 -17.06 -0.79 15.96
CA THR A 117 -17.29 -1.48 17.25
C THR A 117 -17.51 -2.98 17.15
N ALA A 118 -17.75 -3.53 15.96
CA ALA A 118 -17.73 -4.98 15.79
C ALA A 118 -16.27 -5.45 15.78
N PRO A 119 -15.81 -6.25 16.76
CA PRO A 119 -14.47 -6.78 16.73
C PRO A 119 -14.33 -7.69 15.49
N PRO A 120 -13.17 -7.67 14.82
CA PRO A 120 -12.99 -8.39 13.55
C PRO A 120 -13.09 -9.92 13.73
N VAL A 121 -13.06 -10.39 14.98
CA VAL A 121 -13.30 -11.77 15.43
C VAL A 121 -14.03 -11.74 16.77
N ALA A 122 -14.86 -12.75 17.03
CA ALA A 122 -15.47 -12.94 18.33
C ALA A 122 -14.38 -13.04 19.42
N GLY A 123 -14.39 -12.09 20.38
CA GLY A 123 -13.40 -12.02 21.46
C GLY A 123 -12.19 -11.11 21.19
N ALA A 124 -12.07 -10.49 20.01
CA ALA A 124 -11.15 -9.37 19.85
C ALA A 124 -11.71 -8.10 20.52
N GLU A 125 -10.82 -7.18 20.90
CA GLU A 125 -11.25 -5.89 21.45
C GLU A 125 -11.85 -5.00 20.34
N ALA A 126 -12.85 -4.21 20.72
CA ALA A 126 -13.38 -3.16 19.85
C ALA A 126 -12.25 -2.19 19.48
N GLY A 127 -12.08 -1.89 18.19
CA GLY A 127 -10.99 -1.04 17.70
C GLY A 127 -9.66 -1.76 17.42
N SER A 128 -9.63 -3.10 17.41
CA SER A 128 -8.47 -3.86 16.94
C SER A 128 -8.15 -3.54 15.46
N ARG A 129 -6.86 -3.45 15.12
CA ARG A 129 -6.41 -3.24 13.73
C ARG A 129 -6.72 -4.51 12.93
N GLY A 130 -7.57 -4.36 11.92
CA GLY A 130 -7.99 -5.45 11.04
C GLY A 130 -7.50 -5.31 9.60
N ASN A 131 -6.93 -4.15 9.27
CA ASN A 131 -6.56 -3.76 7.91
C ASN A 131 -5.21 -3.04 7.95
N THR A 132 -4.43 -3.14 6.88
CA THR A 132 -3.11 -2.51 6.75
C THR A 132 -2.68 -2.50 5.28
N THR A 133 -2.42 -1.34 4.69
CA THR A 133 -1.75 -1.23 3.40
C THR A 133 -0.27 -0.90 3.59
N ILE A 134 0.62 -1.77 3.10
CA ILE A 134 2.07 -1.61 3.28
C ILE A 134 2.80 -1.60 1.94
N GLY A 135 3.79 -0.73 1.79
CA GLY A 135 4.52 -0.65 0.53
C GLY A 135 5.91 -0.04 0.62
N ALA A 136 6.63 -0.18 -0.48
CA ALA A 136 7.93 0.41 -0.69
C ALA A 136 7.92 1.24 -1.98
N VAL A 137 8.47 2.45 -1.88
CA VAL A 137 8.76 3.35 -2.99
C VAL A 137 10.26 3.30 -3.25
N VAL A 138 10.67 3.08 -4.49
CA VAL A 138 12.09 3.05 -4.88
C VAL A 138 12.29 3.99 -6.07
N THR A 139 13.32 4.82 -5.99
CA THR A 139 13.71 5.72 -7.09
C THR A 139 15.19 5.62 -7.41
N ASP A 140 15.53 5.97 -8.65
CA ASP A 140 16.91 6.08 -9.13
C ASP A 140 17.61 7.38 -8.71
N ALA A 141 16.88 8.38 -8.23
CA ALA A 141 17.42 9.66 -7.78
C ALA A 141 18.35 9.55 -6.57
N ASP A 142 19.34 10.45 -6.48
CA ASP A 142 20.16 10.68 -5.29
C ASP A 142 19.41 11.57 -4.29
N LEU A 143 18.93 10.95 -3.21
CA LEU A 143 18.10 11.59 -2.18
C LEU A 143 18.68 11.41 -0.78
N THR A 144 18.56 12.46 0.02
CA THR A 144 18.80 12.39 1.46
C THR A 144 17.70 11.58 2.17
N LYS A 145 17.97 11.14 3.40
CA LYS A 145 16.96 10.46 4.24
C LYS A 145 15.69 11.30 4.44
N GLY A 146 15.82 12.63 4.54
CA GLY A 146 14.69 13.55 4.66
C GLY A 146 13.84 13.61 3.40
N GLU A 147 14.46 13.51 2.23
CA GLU A 147 13.75 13.47 0.95
C GLU A 147 13.07 12.13 0.71
N CYS A 148 13.69 11.02 1.10
CA CYS A 148 13.01 9.73 1.14
C CYS A 148 11.78 9.77 2.05
N LEU A 149 11.86 10.45 3.21
CA LEU A 149 10.69 10.64 4.05
C LEU A 149 9.56 11.42 3.33
N LEU A 150 9.91 12.45 2.54
CA LEU A 150 8.93 13.17 1.72
C LEU A 150 8.29 12.27 0.65
N LEU A 151 9.05 11.35 0.03
CA LEU A 151 8.46 10.36 -0.88
C LEU A 151 7.55 9.37 -0.16
N ALA A 152 7.95 8.89 1.02
CA ALA A 152 7.09 8.03 1.83
C ALA A 152 5.79 8.73 2.23
N GLN A 153 5.82 10.03 2.53
CA GLN A 153 4.62 10.84 2.77
C GLN A 153 3.76 10.97 1.51
N SER A 154 4.37 11.27 0.36
CA SER A 154 3.65 11.31 -0.92
C SER A 154 3.06 9.96 -1.33
N ALA A 155 3.58 8.85 -0.81
CA ALA A 155 2.96 7.54 -0.99
C ALA A 155 1.59 7.45 -0.29
N HIS A 156 1.45 8.05 0.89
CA HIS A 156 0.14 8.14 1.58
C HIS A 156 -0.86 8.99 0.79
N ASP A 157 -0.40 10.06 0.12
CA ASP A 157 -1.27 10.85 -0.76
C ASP A 157 -1.76 10.01 -1.96
N GLY A 158 -0.88 9.19 -2.56
CA GLY A 158 -1.25 8.24 -3.61
C GLY A 158 -2.23 7.17 -3.12
N LEU A 159 -2.04 6.65 -1.91
CA LEU A 159 -2.97 5.74 -1.28
C LEU A 159 -4.35 6.40 -1.09
N ALA A 160 -4.39 7.64 -0.62
CA ALA A 160 -5.65 8.38 -0.42
C ALA A 160 -6.41 8.69 -1.72
N ARG A 161 -5.72 8.69 -2.87
CA ARG A 161 -6.36 8.81 -4.19
C ARG A 161 -6.92 7.49 -4.69
N ALA A 162 -6.31 6.36 -4.33
CA ALA A 162 -6.76 5.04 -4.75
C ALA A 162 -7.74 4.37 -3.79
N VAL A 163 -7.75 4.76 -2.51
CA VAL A 163 -8.55 4.13 -1.46
C VAL A 163 -9.51 5.14 -0.85
N PHE A 164 -10.79 4.77 -0.75
CA PHE A 164 -11.78 5.57 -0.05
C PHE A 164 -12.62 4.76 0.96
N PRO A 165 -12.67 5.18 2.23
CA PRO A 165 -11.74 6.12 2.87
C PRO A 165 -10.39 5.42 3.15
N PRO A 166 -9.26 6.16 3.05
CA PRO A 166 -7.97 5.67 3.50
C PRO A 166 -7.82 5.90 5.02
N HIS A 167 -6.80 5.29 5.64
CA HIS A 167 -6.32 5.66 6.98
C HIS A 167 -7.40 5.59 8.08
N MET A 168 -8.28 4.59 8.01
CA MET A 168 -9.22 4.35 9.09
C MET A 168 -8.47 3.98 10.37
N ARG A 169 -9.14 4.07 11.53
CA ARG A 169 -8.54 3.68 12.82
C ARG A 169 -8.08 2.22 12.85
N SER A 170 -8.74 1.37 12.07
CA SER A 170 -8.42 -0.04 11.87
C SER A 170 -7.24 -0.27 10.93
N ASP A 171 -6.80 0.74 10.17
CA ASP A 171 -5.71 0.65 9.20
C ASP A 171 -4.33 0.85 9.86
N GLY A 172 -3.40 -0.03 9.49
CA GLY A 172 -1.98 0.05 9.84
C GLY A 172 -1.08 0.59 8.75
N ASP A 173 -1.57 1.52 7.92
CA ASP A 173 -0.89 1.93 6.68
C ASP A 173 0.53 2.43 6.90
N ALA A 174 1.48 1.93 6.10
CA ALA A 174 2.88 2.34 6.20
C ALA A 174 3.63 2.18 4.88
N PHE A 175 4.38 3.22 4.50
CA PHE A 175 5.29 3.19 3.37
C PHE A 175 6.73 3.45 3.81
N VAL A 176 7.66 2.78 3.14
CA VAL A 176 9.10 3.08 3.20
C VAL A 176 9.57 3.55 1.84
N ALA A 177 10.56 4.43 1.81
CA ALA A 177 11.16 4.90 0.56
C ALA A 177 12.66 4.66 0.54
N ALA A 178 13.17 4.28 -0.62
CA ALA A 178 14.59 4.08 -0.89
C ALA A 178 15.00 4.75 -2.20
N ALA A 179 16.27 5.15 -2.25
CA ALA A 179 16.87 5.86 -3.37
C ALA A 179 18.19 5.13 -3.73
N THR A 180 18.36 4.74 -4.99
CA THR A 180 19.58 4.03 -5.43
C THR A 180 20.73 4.97 -5.77
N GLY A 181 20.46 6.27 -5.94
CA GLY A 181 21.48 7.30 -6.15
C GLY A 181 22.18 7.23 -7.51
N THR A 182 21.57 6.61 -8.50
CA THR A 182 22.13 6.47 -9.86
C THR A 182 21.90 7.71 -10.72
N VAL A 183 20.89 8.52 -10.41
CA VAL A 183 20.60 9.81 -11.06
C VAL A 183 21.00 10.94 -10.12
N PRO A 184 21.99 11.79 -10.49
CA PRO A 184 22.45 12.87 -9.63
C PRO A 184 21.35 13.87 -9.26
N ARG A 185 21.42 14.39 -8.04
CA ARG A 185 20.55 15.47 -7.57
C ARG A 185 20.74 16.73 -8.40
N GLY A 186 19.63 17.34 -8.83
CA GLY A 186 19.65 18.58 -9.61
C GLY A 186 19.20 19.76 -8.78
N ASN A 187 19.78 20.93 -9.03
CA ASN A 187 19.32 22.20 -8.47
C ASN A 187 18.66 23.06 -9.55
N GLY A 188 17.84 22.45 -10.42
CA GLY A 188 17.14 23.13 -11.53
C GLY A 188 17.88 23.15 -12.87
N ASP A 189 18.97 22.40 -13.02
CA ASP A 189 19.84 22.34 -14.22
C ASP A 189 19.87 20.96 -14.91
N GLY A 190 18.87 20.12 -14.66
CA GLY A 190 18.70 18.82 -15.34
C GLY A 190 19.00 17.58 -14.49
N GLY A 191 19.26 17.72 -13.19
CA GLY A 191 19.26 16.60 -12.23
C GLY A 191 17.88 16.35 -11.60
N ALA A 192 17.83 15.42 -10.64
CA ALA A 192 16.59 14.99 -10.00
C ALA A 192 15.86 16.13 -9.26
N ASP A 193 14.64 16.46 -9.72
CA ASP A 193 13.72 17.39 -9.08
C ASP A 193 12.82 16.63 -8.08
N LEU A 194 12.86 17.05 -6.82
CA LEU A 194 12.12 16.40 -5.74
C LEU A 194 10.60 16.51 -5.91
N ASP A 195 10.09 17.63 -6.41
CA ASP A 195 8.65 17.80 -6.59
C ASP A 195 8.14 16.93 -7.73
N VAL A 196 8.94 16.77 -8.79
CA VAL A 196 8.65 15.78 -9.85
C VAL A 196 8.60 14.36 -9.26
N LEU A 197 9.57 13.97 -8.42
CA LEU A 197 9.57 12.65 -7.78
C LEU A 197 8.36 12.43 -6.87
N ARG A 198 7.89 13.46 -6.16
CA ARG A 198 6.68 13.38 -5.34
C ARG A 198 5.43 13.17 -6.20
N VAL A 199 5.30 13.89 -7.32
CA VAL A 199 4.21 13.68 -8.29
C VAL A 199 4.24 12.25 -8.85
N LEU A 200 5.42 11.77 -9.26
CA LEU A 200 5.61 10.40 -9.75
C LEU A 200 5.24 9.37 -8.68
N THR A 201 5.61 9.61 -7.43
CA THR A 201 5.29 8.72 -6.30
C THR A 201 3.80 8.62 -6.08
N VAL A 202 3.08 9.74 -6.06
CA VAL A 202 1.61 9.74 -5.92
C VAL A 202 0.96 8.91 -7.02
N ALA A 203 1.33 9.17 -8.28
CA ALA A 203 0.78 8.47 -9.43
C ALA A 203 1.13 6.96 -9.44
N ALA A 204 2.37 6.62 -9.07
CA ALA A 204 2.82 5.23 -9.01
C ALA A 204 2.09 4.45 -7.92
N VAL A 205 1.91 5.02 -6.72
CA VAL A 205 1.16 4.36 -5.65
C VAL A 205 -0.30 4.21 -6.03
N GLU A 206 -0.94 5.23 -6.59
CA GLU A 206 -2.32 5.15 -7.04
C GLU A 206 -2.51 4.00 -8.03
N GLN A 207 -1.63 3.89 -9.04
CA GLN A 207 -1.68 2.80 -10.01
C GLN A 207 -1.37 1.42 -9.41
N ALA A 208 -0.38 1.34 -8.52
CA ALA A 208 0.00 0.07 -7.89
C ALA A 208 -1.15 -0.47 -7.04
N VAL A 209 -1.81 0.38 -6.26
CA VAL A 209 -2.96 0.00 -5.44
C VAL A 209 -4.13 -0.49 -6.30
N VAL A 210 -4.46 0.25 -7.37
CA VAL A 210 -5.55 -0.16 -8.28
C VAL A 210 -5.24 -1.47 -9.00
N ARG A 211 -3.99 -1.75 -9.34
CA ARG A 211 -3.57 -3.02 -10.00
C ARG A 211 -3.46 -4.21 -9.05
N ALA A 212 -3.48 -3.98 -7.74
CA ALA A 212 -3.37 -5.04 -6.74
C ALA A 212 -4.64 -5.88 -6.63
N CYS A 213 -5.79 -5.32 -7.00
CA CYS A 213 -7.15 -5.85 -6.82
C CYS A 213 -7.84 -6.01 -8.19
#